data_AF-A0A2D7QQA2-F1
#
_entry.id   AF-A0A2D7QQA2-F1
#
_cell.length_a   1.000
_cell.length_b   1.000
_cell.length_c   1.000
_cell.angle_alpha   90.00
_cell.angle_beta   90.00
_cell.angle_gamma   90.00
#
_symmetry.space_group_name_H-M   'P 1'
#
loop_
_entity.id
_entity.type
_entity.pdbx_description
1 polymer ?
#
loop_
_entity_poly.entity_id
_entity_poly.type
_entity_poly.pdbx_seq_one_letter_code
_entity_poly.pdbx_strand_id
1 'polypeptide(L)'
;MNQDIVGKKVVVLVRGNPDDHNPDPIQHFINQNQIEVLGEWFYDWRPGDGDWAFRRYEDLLAFTKGVEREVNCIIVEPNFFFSIGQTSRFEQRLIMQMMEKLNMPLVSITGTFDSLSYQHSTPDDDQLFEVVVGYEKLRSQLSKLRRKTQNQKQGIVGLKGRGKVGGRKSVLETKPELIKHVKELKSGDYTNQEISNILFKMGYTNSKGKAYHRTQITDFFRQSKKLE
;
A
#
# COMPACT_ATOMS: atom_id res chain seq x y z
N MET A 1 5.64 30.23 -13.87
CA MET A 1 5.49 29.84 -12.45
C MET A 1 4.11 29.20 -12.29
N ASN A 2 4.05 27.94 -11.87
CA ASN A 2 2.80 27.25 -11.59
C ASN A 2 2.16 27.85 -10.34
N GLN A 3 1.22 28.78 -10.51
CA GLN A 3 0.36 29.29 -9.42
C GLN A 3 -0.49 28.17 -8.77
N ASP A 4 -0.50 26.97 -9.37
CA ASP A 4 -1.32 25.83 -9.00
C ASP A 4 -0.68 24.88 -7.97
N ILE A 5 0.33 25.29 -7.18
CA ILE A 5 0.84 24.44 -6.08
C ILE A 5 0.93 25.16 -4.73
N VAL A 6 0.64 26.46 -4.70
CA VAL A 6 0.73 27.26 -3.48
C VAL A 6 -0.26 26.76 -2.43
N GLY A 7 0.23 26.50 -1.21
CA GLY A 7 -0.60 26.05 -0.08
C GLY A 7 -1.16 24.62 -0.21
N LYS A 8 -0.68 23.82 -1.16
CA LYS A 8 -1.11 22.42 -1.30
C LYS A 8 -0.46 21.52 -0.24
N LYS A 9 -1.21 20.49 0.17
CA LYS A 9 -0.76 19.38 1.01
C LYS A 9 -0.08 18.32 0.16
N VAL A 10 1.11 17.89 0.55
CA VAL A 10 1.92 16.97 -0.28
C VAL A 10 2.57 15.88 0.54
N VAL A 11 3.05 14.86 -0.15
CA VAL A 11 4.13 13.99 0.32
C VAL A 11 5.33 14.15 -0.61
N VAL A 12 6.53 13.91 -0.09
CA VAL A 12 7.79 13.97 -0.83
C VAL A 12 8.29 12.55 -1.04
N LEU A 13 8.68 12.22 -2.28
CA LEU A 13 9.27 10.94 -2.65
C LEU A 13 10.60 11.18 -3.37
N VAL A 14 11.67 10.63 -2.81
CA VAL A 14 13.05 10.82 -3.23
C VAL A 14 13.63 9.48 -3.70
N ARG A 15 14.46 9.55 -4.74
CA ARG A 15 15.25 8.41 -5.23
C ARG A 15 16.65 8.53 -4.69
N GLY A 16 17.03 7.65 -3.77
CA GLY A 16 18.35 7.70 -3.14
C GLY A 16 18.31 7.44 -1.64
N ASN A 17 19.49 7.22 -1.08
CA ASN A 17 19.70 6.99 0.34
C ASN A 17 19.45 8.30 1.12
N PRO A 18 18.65 8.31 2.20
CA PRO A 18 18.48 9.50 3.03
C PRO A 18 19.79 10.08 3.56
N ASP A 19 20.80 9.24 3.84
CA ASP A 19 22.08 9.71 4.39
C ASP A 19 22.94 10.47 3.37
N ASP A 20 22.74 10.21 2.08
CA ASP A 20 23.52 10.80 0.98
C ASP A 20 22.74 11.87 0.21
N HIS A 21 21.45 12.01 0.48
CA HIS A 21 20.57 12.92 -0.24
C HIS A 21 20.78 14.37 0.21
N ASN A 22 20.91 15.29 -0.76
CA ASN A 22 20.86 16.71 -0.48
C ASN A 22 19.39 17.20 -0.47
N PRO A 23 18.81 17.55 0.68
CA PRO A 23 17.41 17.97 0.76
C PRO A 23 17.17 19.41 0.27
N ASP A 24 18.22 20.23 0.13
CA ASP A 24 18.12 21.68 -0.12
C ASP A 24 17.25 22.03 -1.35
N PRO A 25 17.37 21.36 -2.51
CA PRO A 25 16.57 21.71 -3.68
C PRO A 25 15.07 21.52 -3.45
N ILE A 26 14.67 20.41 -2.81
CA ILE A 26 13.26 20.13 -2.49
C ILE A 26 12.78 21.09 -1.41
N GLN A 27 13.58 21.32 -0.37
CA GLN A 27 13.21 22.20 0.73
C GLN A 27 13.05 23.65 0.25
N HIS A 28 13.92 24.11 -0.64
CA HIS A 28 13.80 25.41 -1.27
C HIS A 28 12.49 25.53 -2.06
N PHE A 29 12.16 24.51 -2.87
CA PHE A 29 10.90 24.46 -3.62
C PHE A 29 9.66 24.49 -2.70
N ILE A 30 9.69 23.72 -1.60
CA ILE A 30 8.62 23.71 -0.58
C ILE A 30 8.42 25.11 0.01
N ASN A 31 9.52 25.75 0.43
CA ASN A 31 9.48 27.06 1.08
C ASN A 31 8.98 28.16 0.13
N GLN A 32 9.47 28.16 -1.12
CA GLN A 32 9.05 29.13 -2.14
C GLN A 32 7.56 29.06 -2.46
N ASN A 33 6.99 27.85 -2.43
CA ASN A 33 5.60 27.62 -2.78
C ASN A 33 4.68 27.47 -1.55
N GLN A 34 5.18 27.70 -0.33
CA GLN A 34 4.41 27.58 0.91
C GLN A 34 3.67 26.23 1.01
N ILE A 35 4.38 25.14 0.68
CA ILE A 35 3.80 23.81 0.59
C ILE A 35 3.75 23.16 1.98
N GLU A 36 2.63 22.52 2.31
CA GLU A 36 2.46 21.76 3.54
C GLU A 36 2.87 20.29 3.30
N VAL A 37 4.03 19.88 3.80
CA VAL A 37 4.47 18.47 3.72
C VAL A 37 3.84 17.67 4.86
N LEU A 38 3.08 16.63 4.50
CA LEU A 38 2.42 15.76 5.46
C LEU A 38 3.25 14.49 5.72
N GLY A 39 3.90 14.45 6.88
CA GLY A 39 4.71 13.33 7.36
C GLY A 39 6.14 13.33 6.84
N GLU A 40 6.87 12.25 7.13
CA GLU A 40 8.25 12.06 6.68
C GLU A 40 8.35 11.87 5.16
N TRP A 41 9.53 12.16 4.62
CA TRP A 41 9.84 11.94 3.21
C TRP A 41 10.04 10.44 2.96
N PHE A 42 9.60 9.99 1.80
CA PHE A 42 9.78 8.61 1.37
C PHE A 42 11.07 8.52 0.56
N TYR A 43 11.99 7.65 0.99
CA TYR A 43 13.27 7.45 0.31
C TYR A 43 13.33 6.06 -0.30
N ASP A 44 13.36 6.00 -1.62
CA ASP A 44 13.57 4.77 -2.36
C ASP A 44 15.03 4.57 -2.73
N TRP A 45 15.72 3.72 -1.97
CA TRP A 45 17.13 3.37 -2.17
C TRP A 45 17.35 1.85 -2.28
N ARG A 46 16.28 1.06 -2.22
CA ARG A 46 16.39 -0.39 -2.11
C ARG A 46 16.87 -1.00 -3.43
N PRO A 47 17.95 -1.80 -3.40
CA PRO A 47 18.37 -2.55 -4.57
C PRO A 47 17.39 -3.69 -4.86
N GLY A 48 17.21 -4.02 -6.15
CA GLY A 48 16.42 -5.19 -6.59
C GLY A 48 14.93 -4.95 -6.82
N ASP A 49 14.41 -3.77 -6.52
CA ASP A 49 13.08 -3.36 -6.97
C ASP A 49 13.11 -3.06 -8.49
N GLY A 50 11.97 -3.26 -9.18
CA GLY A 50 11.87 -3.09 -10.63
C GLY A 50 12.11 -1.65 -11.10
N ASP A 51 12.32 -1.50 -12.40
CA ASP A 51 12.62 -0.25 -13.11
C ASP A 51 11.39 0.60 -13.42
N TRP A 52 10.25 0.36 -12.74
CA TRP A 52 8.99 1.02 -13.04
C TRP A 52 8.37 1.69 -11.82
N ALA A 53 8.15 3.00 -11.92
CA ALA A 53 7.54 3.80 -10.87
C ALA A 53 6.18 3.25 -10.43
N PHE A 54 5.90 3.31 -9.13
CA PHE A 54 4.71 2.77 -8.46
C PHE A 54 4.54 1.25 -8.50
N ARG A 55 5.52 0.50 -9.02
CA ARG A 55 5.68 -0.92 -8.68
C ARG A 55 6.60 -1.13 -7.48
N ARG A 56 7.48 -0.15 -7.25
CA ARG A 56 8.46 -0.12 -6.16
C ARG A 56 7.77 0.11 -4.82
N TYR A 57 8.34 -0.43 -3.75
CA TYR A 57 7.69 -0.44 -2.44
C TYR A 57 7.42 0.97 -1.90
N GLU A 58 8.42 1.84 -1.94
CA GLU A 58 8.31 3.19 -1.36
C GLU A 58 7.36 4.09 -2.16
N ASP A 59 7.26 3.90 -3.47
CA ASP A 59 6.28 4.59 -4.31
C ASP A 59 4.85 4.21 -3.92
N LEU A 60 4.60 2.92 -3.71
CA LEU A 60 3.32 2.40 -3.26
C LEU A 60 2.99 2.90 -1.86
N LEU A 61 3.98 2.98 -0.99
CA LEU A 61 3.82 3.49 0.36
C LEU A 61 3.49 5.00 0.34
N ALA A 62 4.26 5.79 -0.40
CA ALA A 62 4.03 7.22 -0.60
C ALA A 62 2.63 7.49 -1.18
N PHE A 63 2.22 6.74 -2.21
CA PHE A 63 0.87 6.82 -2.76
C PHE A 63 -0.20 6.49 -1.71
N THR A 64 -0.04 5.38 -0.99
CA THR A 64 -1.01 4.95 0.04
C THR A 64 -1.15 6.00 1.14
N LYS A 65 -0.03 6.51 1.65
CA LYS A 65 0.00 7.57 2.68
C LYS A 65 -0.54 8.88 2.15
N GLY A 66 -0.28 9.20 0.89
CA GLY A 66 -0.91 10.33 0.20
C GLY A 66 -2.43 10.21 0.18
N VAL A 67 -2.99 9.02 -0.13
CA VAL A 67 -4.44 8.78 -0.07
C VAL A 67 -4.98 8.93 1.36
N GLU A 68 -4.32 8.36 2.37
CA GLU A 68 -4.75 8.47 3.78
C GLU A 68 -4.79 9.93 4.26
N ARG A 69 -3.76 10.68 3.89
CA ARG A 69 -3.53 12.08 4.29
C ARG A 69 -4.25 13.10 3.40
N GLU A 70 -4.93 12.65 2.35
CA GLU A 70 -5.65 13.51 1.38
C GLU A 70 -4.75 14.58 0.77
N VAL A 71 -3.54 14.18 0.38
CA VAL A 71 -2.60 15.08 -0.31
C VAL A 71 -3.11 15.45 -1.70
N ASN A 72 -2.73 16.63 -2.17
CA ASN A 72 -3.04 17.10 -3.50
C ASN A 72 -2.09 16.55 -4.56
N CYS A 73 -0.82 16.29 -4.22
CA CYS A 73 0.19 15.78 -5.15
C CYS A 73 1.35 15.10 -4.41
N ILE A 74 2.21 14.43 -5.19
CA ILE A 74 3.51 13.92 -4.72
C ILE A 74 4.61 14.78 -5.35
N ILE A 75 5.50 15.33 -4.52
CA ILE A 75 6.69 16.06 -4.99
C ILE A 75 7.85 15.09 -5.15
N VAL A 76 8.54 15.22 -6.27
CA VAL A 76 9.70 14.39 -6.63
C VAL A 76 10.79 15.23 -7.29
N GLU A 77 11.99 14.67 -7.36
CA GLU A 77 13.12 15.25 -8.10
C GLU A 77 12.99 15.03 -9.62
N PRO A 78 13.65 15.86 -10.46
CA PRO A 78 13.58 15.73 -11.92
C PRO A 78 14.03 14.35 -12.42
N ASN A 79 14.99 13.73 -11.74
CA ASN A 79 15.55 12.42 -12.07
C ASN A 79 14.70 11.23 -11.58
N PHE A 80 13.51 11.46 -11.01
CA PHE A 80 12.66 10.45 -10.37
C PHE A 80 12.47 9.15 -11.18
N PHE A 81 12.27 9.30 -12.49
CA PHE A 81 12.13 8.17 -13.42
C PHE A 81 13.49 7.66 -13.90
N PHE A 82 14.40 8.59 -14.19
CA PHE A 82 15.71 8.29 -14.75
C PHE A 82 16.55 7.42 -13.80
N SER A 83 16.51 7.70 -12.50
CA SER A 83 17.30 7.01 -11.48
C SER A 83 16.96 5.51 -11.34
N ILE A 84 15.78 5.08 -11.79
CA ILE A 84 15.35 3.68 -11.78
C ILE A 84 15.42 3.04 -13.17
N GLY A 85 15.95 3.74 -14.17
CA GLY A 85 16.07 3.23 -15.55
C GLY A 85 14.85 3.50 -16.44
N GLN A 86 13.78 4.12 -15.92
CA GLN A 86 12.57 4.44 -16.67
C GLN A 86 12.77 5.68 -17.56
N THR A 87 13.57 5.53 -18.61
CA THR A 87 14.05 6.64 -19.45
C THR A 87 13.10 7.01 -20.60
N SER A 88 12.15 6.13 -20.94
CA SER A 88 11.20 6.34 -22.03
C SER A 88 10.17 7.42 -21.70
N ARG A 89 10.11 8.48 -22.51
CA ARG A 89 9.08 9.53 -22.38
C ARG A 89 7.65 8.98 -22.45
N PHE A 90 7.43 7.92 -23.24
CA PHE A 90 6.11 7.30 -23.34
C PHE A 90 5.68 6.69 -22.01
N GLU A 91 6.56 5.91 -21.38
CA GLU A 91 6.31 5.29 -20.07
C GLU A 91 6.14 6.34 -18.97
N GLN A 92 7.01 7.36 -18.94
CA GLN A 92 6.90 8.46 -17.99
C GLN A 92 5.55 9.17 -18.11
N ARG A 93 5.11 9.49 -19.34
CA ARG A 93 3.80 10.12 -19.59
C ARG A 93 2.63 9.25 -19.17
N LEU A 94 2.70 7.93 -19.38
CA LEU A 94 1.68 7.00 -18.91
C LEU A 94 1.54 7.09 -17.38
N ILE A 95 2.66 7.04 -16.64
CA ILE A 95 2.62 7.18 -15.18
C ILE A 95 2.05 8.54 -14.75
N MET A 96 2.51 9.63 -15.35
CA MET A 96 2.00 10.98 -15.05
C MET A 96 0.47 11.07 -15.26
N GLN A 97 -0.03 10.60 -16.41
CA GLN A 97 -1.45 10.59 -16.71
C GLN A 97 -2.27 9.71 -15.75
N MET A 98 -1.73 8.56 -15.34
CA MET A 98 -2.39 7.73 -14.33
C MET A 98 -2.50 8.46 -12.99
N MET A 99 -1.42 9.11 -12.56
CA MET A 99 -1.39 9.83 -11.28
C MET A 99 -2.33 11.04 -11.29
N GLU A 100 -2.42 11.77 -12.40
CA GLU A 100 -3.43 12.81 -12.64
C GLU A 100 -4.86 12.25 -12.54
N LYS A 101 -5.16 11.15 -13.25
CA LYS A 101 -6.48 10.50 -13.22
C LYS A 101 -6.84 9.94 -11.83
N LEU A 102 -5.82 9.62 -11.04
CA LEU A 102 -5.97 9.21 -9.65
C LEU A 102 -6.02 10.40 -8.69
N ASN A 103 -6.15 11.65 -9.16
CA ASN A 103 -6.18 12.87 -8.35
C ASN A 103 -5.00 12.96 -7.37
N MET A 104 -3.81 12.60 -7.82
CA MET A 104 -2.57 12.73 -7.06
C MET A 104 -1.39 12.90 -8.04
N PRO A 105 -1.37 13.98 -8.85
CA PRO A 105 -0.34 14.19 -9.84
C PRO A 105 1.08 14.15 -9.23
N LEU A 106 2.04 13.73 -10.05
CA LEU A 106 3.46 13.87 -9.76
C LEU A 106 3.92 15.27 -10.15
N VAL A 107 4.63 15.95 -9.25
CA VAL A 107 5.20 17.28 -9.51
C VAL A 107 6.71 17.24 -9.31
N SER A 108 7.45 17.45 -10.40
CA SER A 108 8.89 17.69 -10.33
C SER A 108 9.18 19.07 -9.76
N ILE A 109 10.17 19.19 -8.88
CA ILE A 109 10.63 20.49 -8.32
C ILE A 109 11.13 21.47 -9.39
N THR A 110 11.54 20.97 -10.57
CA THR A 110 11.96 21.82 -11.71
C THR A 110 10.83 22.07 -12.71
N GLY A 111 9.67 21.44 -12.53
CA GLY A 111 8.56 21.44 -13.48
C GLY A 111 8.72 20.48 -14.66
N THR A 112 9.88 19.83 -14.81
CA THR A 112 10.14 18.85 -15.89
C THR A 112 10.83 17.59 -15.35
N PHE A 113 10.70 16.50 -16.09
CA PHE A 113 11.37 15.23 -15.78
C PHE A 113 12.54 14.98 -16.73
N ASP A 114 13.62 14.46 -16.18
CA ASP A 114 14.78 14.04 -16.97
C ASP A 114 14.38 12.85 -17.84
N SER A 115 14.65 13.00 -19.14
CA SER A 115 14.38 11.97 -20.13
C SER A 115 15.48 11.99 -21.18
N LEU A 116 15.84 10.81 -21.68
CA LEU A 116 16.75 10.72 -22.82
C LEU A 116 15.96 11.03 -24.09
N SER A 117 16.42 12.02 -24.85
CA SER A 117 16.00 12.20 -26.24
C SER A 117 16.77 11.19 -27.09
N TYR A 118 16.31 9.94 -27.15
CA TYR A 118 16.88 9.02 -28.11
C TYR A 118 16.51 9.45 -29.53
N GLN A 119 17.52 9.79 -30.32
CA GLN A 119 17.47 9.59 -31.76
C GLN A 119 17.69 8.08 -32.02
N HIS A 120 16.77 7.46 -32.76
CA HIS A 120 16.87 6.13 -33.41
C HIS A 120 16.63 4.85 -32.58
N SER A 121 15.36 4.49 -32.40
CA SER A 121 14.63 3.42 -33.13
C SER A 121 13.17 3.49 -32.67
N THR A 122 12.21 3.43 -33.58
CA THR A 122 10.80 3.33 -33.18
C THR A 122 10.62 2.02 -32.43
N PRO A 123 10.12 2.03 -31.18
CA PRO A 123 9.81 0.80 -30.46
C PRO A 123 8.86 -0.05 -31.31
N ASP A 124 9.08 -1.36 -31.34
CA ASP A 124 8.19 -2.27 -32.05
C ASP A 124 6.79 -2.29 -31.41
N ASP A 125 5.77 -2.59 -32.20
CA ASP A 125 4.36 -2.51 -31.78
C ASP A 125 4.09 -3.43 -30.56
N ASP A 126 4.72 -4.60 -30.52
CA ASP A 126 4.63 -5.54 -29.41
C ASP A 126 5.21 -4.96 -28.11
N GLN A 127 6.33 -4.23 -28.19
CA GLN A 127 6.95 -3.59 -27.02
C GLN A 127 6.06 -2.48 -26.46
N LEU A 128 5.48 -1.66 -27.35
CA LEU A 128 4.52 -0.63 -26.94
C LEU A 128 3.28 -1.25 -26.31
N PHE A 129 2.78 -2.35 -26.87
CA PHE A 129 1.62 -3.05 -26.34
C PHE A 129 1.90 -3.62 -24.95
N GLU A 130 3.06 -4.24 -24.71
CA GLU A 130 3.47 -4.73 -23.40
C GLU A 130 3.53 -3.62 -22.34
N VAL A 131 4.09 -2.46 -22.70
CA VAL A 131 4.12 -1.27 -21.85
C VAL A 131 2.70 -0.82 -21.49
N VAL A 132 1.79 -0.76 -22.46
CA VAL A 132 0.38 -0.37 -22.23
C VAL A 132 -0.32 -1.39 -21.32
N VAL A 133 -0.13 -2.69 -21.54
CA VAL A 133 -0.71 -3.74 -20.69
C VAL A 133 -0.18 -3.64 -19.26
N GLY A 134 1.12 -3.42 -19.09
CA GLY A 134 1.73 -3.25 -17.78
C GLY A 134 1.22 -2.01 -17.04
N TYR A 135 1.01 -0.92 -17.78
CA TYR A 135 0.40 0.32 -17.28
C TYR A 135 -1.04 0.09 -16.83
N GLU A 136 -1.86 -0.59 -17.63
CA GLU A 136 -3.27 -0.87 -17.30
C GLU A 136 -3.40 -1.74 -16.04
N LYS A 137 -2.52 -2.73 -15.89
CA LYS A 137 -2.44 -3.55 -14.66
C LYS A 137 -2.12 -2.69 -13.44
N LEU A 138 -1.11 -1.82 -13.54
CA LEU A 138 -0.70 -0.92 -12.45
C LEU A 138 -1.82 0.06 -12.10
N ARG A 139 -2.43 0.70 -13.10
CA ARG A 139 -3.58 1.61 -12.92
C ARG A 139 -4.72 0.94 -12.16
N SER A 140 -5.04 -0.30 -12.52
CA SER A 140 -6.08 -1.08 -11.84
C SER A 140 -5.72 -1.37 -10.38
N GLN A 141 -4.45 -1.71 -10.12
CA GLN A 141 -3.95 -1.96 -8.75
C GLN A 141 -4.02 -0.71 -7.89
N LEU A 142 -3.49 0.43 -8.34
CA LEU A 142 -3.52 1.69 -7.59
C LEU A 142 -4.96 2.19 -7.37
N SER A 143 -5.84 2.03 -8.36
CA SER A 143 -7.26 2.37 -8.22
C SER A 143 -7.93 1.54 -7.10
N LYS A 144 -7.67 0.23 -7.05
CA LYS A 144 -8.19 -0.65 -5.99
C LYS A 144 -7.61 -0.30 -4.63
N LEU A 145 -6.31 -0.01 -4.59
CA LEU A 145 -5.60 0.42 -3.37
C LEU A 145 -6.19 1.71 -2.82
N ARG A 146 -6.35 2.75 -3.65
CA ARG A 146 -6.98 4.02 -3.27
C ARG A 146 -8.37 3.81 -2.67
N ARG A 147 -9.24 3.06 -3.36
CA ARG A 147 -10.59 2.74 -2.85
C ARG A 147 -10.53 1.99 -1.52
N LYS A 148 -9.64 1.01 -1.39
CA LYS A 148 -9.47 0.25 -0.15
C LYS A 148 -9.08 1.19 1.01
N THR A 149 -8.10 2.05 0.80
CA THR A 149 -7.61 3.01 1.80
C THR A 149 -8.69 4.02 2.19
N GLN A 150 -9.41 4.59 1.23
CA GLN A 150 -10.52 5.51 1.50
C GLN A 150 -11.65 4.84 2.28
N ASN A 151 -12.04 3.62 1.88
CA ASN A 151 -13.06 2.85 2.59
C ASN A 151 -12.65 2.52 4.03
N GLN A 152 -11.36 2.24 4.27
CA GLN A 152 -10.84 2.02 5.62
C GLN A 152 -10.92 3.29 6.46
N LYS A 153 -10.52 4.44 5.91
CA LYS A 153 -10.60 5.75 6.60
C LYS A 153 -12.03 6.15 6.94
N GLN A 154 -12.95 6.02 5.99
CA GLN A 154 -14.36 6.38 6.16
C GLN A 154 -15.13 5.36 7.02
N GLY A 155 -14.46 4.27 7.46
CA GLY A 155 -15.11 3.17 8.15
C GLY A 155 -16.22 2.53 7.32
N ILE A 156 -16.19 2.66 5.97
CA ILE A 156 -17.30 2.24 5.10
C ILE A 156 -17.68 0.82 5.46
N VAL A 157 -18.94 0.77 5.84
CA VAL A 157 -19.60 -0.31 6.48
C VAL A 157 -20.14 -1.21 5.37
N GLY A 158 -19.85 -2.51 5.40
CA GLY A 158 -20.48 -3.42 4.44
C GLY A 158 -22.01 -3.35 4.57
N LEU A 159 -22.75 -3.96 3.61
CA LEU A 159 -24.23 -4.09 3.61
C LEU A 159 -24.86 -4.54 4.96
N LYS A 160 -24.06 -5.03 5.92
CA LYS A 160 -24.47 -5.48 7.25
C LYS A 160 -24.10 -4.54 8.41
N GLY A 161 -23.72 -3.28 8.17
CA GLY A 161 -23.49 -2.37 9.28
C GLY A 161 -22.20 -2.62 10.09
N ARG A 162 -21.26 -3.45 9.59
CA ARG A 162 -19.89 -3.59 10.14
C ARG A 162 -18.84 -3.04 9.19
N GLY A 163 -17.92 -2.21 9.69
CA GLY A 163 -16.79 -1.65 8.92
C GLY A 163 -16.08 -2.76 8.15
N LYS A 164 -15.70 -2.52 6.88
CA LYS A 164 -15.00 -3.53 6.07
C LYS A 164 -13.56 -3.72 6.59
N VAL A 165 -13.42 -4.50 7.67
CA VAL A 165 -12.12 -4.96 8.16
C VAL A 165 -11.58 -5.95 7.15
N GLY A 166 -10.46 -5.60 6.51
CA GLY A 166 -9.79 -6.48 5.56
C GLY A 166 -9.21 -7.71 6.26
N GLY A 167 -9.17 -8.85 5.55
CA GLY A 167 -8.61 -10.09 6.06
C GLY A 167 -9.64 -11.21 6.18
N ARG A 168 -9.17 -12.40 6.55
CA ARG A 168 -10.04 -13.53 6.86
C ARG A 168 -10.76 -13.24 8.18
N LYS A 169 -12.09 -13.43 8.21
CA LYS A 169 -12.84 -13.35 9.47
C LYS A 169 -12.19 -14.25 10.52
N SER A 170 -12.07 -13.72 11.73
CA SER A 170 -11.51 -14.46 12.86
C SER A 170 -12.43 -15.63 13.25
N VAL A 171 -11.87 -16.60 13.98
CA VAL A 171 -12.67 -17.73 14.48
C VAL A 171 -13.67 -17.23 15.53
N LEU A 172 -13.31 -16.20 16.29
CA LEU A 172 -14.23 -15.48 17.16
C LEU A 172 -15.48 -14.96 16.42
N GLU A 173 -15.33 -14.39 15.22
CA GLU A 173 -16.46 -13.87 14.45
C GLU A 173 -17.29 -14.94 13.76
N THR A 174 -16.70 -16.10 13.47
CA THR A 174 -17.35 -17.16 12.66
C THR A 174 -17.89 -18.30 13.51
N LYS A 175 -17.27 -18.61 14.64
CA LYS A 175 -17.62 -19.67 15.59
C LYS A 175 -17.40 -19.18 17.04
N PRO A 176 -18.21 -18.22 17.53
CA PRO A 176 -18.04 -17.66 18.87
C PRO A 176 -18.18 -18.71 19.98
N GLU A 177 -19.06 -19.70 19.81
CA GLU A 177 -19.26 -20.78 20.79
C GLU A 177 -18.01 -21.64 20.98
N LEU A 178 -17.29 -21.94 19.89
CA LEU A 178 -16.01 -22.66 19.96
C LEU A 178 -14.99 -21.89 20.82
N ILE A 179 -14.93 -20.57 20.69
CA ILE A 179 -14.02 -19.73 21.49
C ILE A 179 -14.43 -19.70 22.96
N LYS A 180 -15.74 -19.69 23.25
CA LYS A 180 -16.26 -19.76 24.62
C LYS A 180 -15.88 -21.09 25.29
N HIS A 181 -16.08 -22.22 24.61
CA HIS A 181 -15.69 -23.52 25.12
C HIS A 181 -14.17 -23.66 25.31
N VAL A 182 -13.36 -23.10 24.42
CA VAL A 182 -11.90 -23.05 24.63
C VAL A 182 -11.53 -22.23 25.88
N LYS A 183 -12.25 -21.11 26.15
CA LYS A 183 -12.04 -20.31 27.37
C LYS A 183 -12.38 -21.11 28.62
N GLU A 184 -13.55 -21.73 28.66
CA GLU A 184 -14.01 -22.57 29.78
C GLU A 184 -13.05 -23.73 30.06
N LEU A 185 -12.64 -24.45 29.00
CA LEU A 185 -11.68 -25.55 29.12
C LEU A 185 -10.27 -25.07 29.51
N LYS A 186 -9.88 -23.83 29.21
CA LYS A 186 -8.60 -23.30 29.71
C LYS A 186 -8.62 -22.84 31.15
N SER A 187 -9.78 -22.41 31.64
CA SER A 187 -9.97 -22.10 33.05
C SER A 187 -9.93 -23.34 33.95
N GLY A 188 -10.18 -24.54 33.39
CA GLY A 188 -10.12 -25.83 34.10
C GLY A 188 -8.77 -26.56 34.02
N ASP A 189 -7.66 -25.86 33.80
CA ASP A 189 -6.28 -26.40 33.76
C ASP A 189 -5.98 -27.51 32.71
N TYR A 190 -6.87 -27.74 31.73
CA TYR A 190 -6.62 -28.71 30.67
C TYR A 190 -5.47 -28.28 29.74
N THR A 191 -4.66 -29.23 29.29
CA THR A 191 -3.59 -29.00 28.31
C THR A 191 -4.16 -28.73 26.91
N ASN A 192 -3.38 -28.10 26.03
CA ASN A 192 -3.83 -27.81 24.65
C ASN A 192 -4.17 -29.08 23.84
N GLN A 193 -3.53 -30.20 24.17
CA GLN A 193 -3.81 -31.49 23.53
C GLN A 193 -5.14 -32.06 23.99
N GLU A 194 -5.44 -31.98 25.28
CA GLU A 194 -6.72 -32.44 25.84
C GLU A 194 -7.88 -31.60 25.32
N ILE A 195 -7.71 -30.28 25.27
CA ILE A 195 -8.70 -29.36 24.71
C ILE A 195 -8.98 -29.70 23.24
N SER A 196 -7.95 -29.96 22.44
CA SER A 196 -8.12 -30.37 21.04
C SER A 196 -8.96 -31.66 20.93
N ASN A 197 -8.67 -32.66 21.76
CA ASN A 197 -9.38 -33.94 21.76
C ASN A 197 -10.84 -33.78 22.24
N ILE A 198 -11.08 -32.98 23.27
CA ILE A 198 -12.43 -32.68 23.80
C ILE A 198 -13.26 -31.98 22.73
N LEU A 199 -12.72 -30.94 22.11
CA LEU A 199 -13.41 -30.20 21.05
C LEU A 199 -13.73 -31.10 19.85
N PHE A 200 -12.82 -31.99 19.47
CA PHE A 200 -13.07 -32.97 18.41
C PHE A 200 -14.20 -33.94 18.76
N LYS A 201 -14.24 -34.44 20.01
CA LYS A 201 -15.33 -35.28 20.51
C LYS A 201 -16.67 -34.55 20.55
N MET A 202 -16.67 -33.24 20.84
CA MET A 202 -17.87 -32.38 20.77
C MET A 202 -18.30 -32.07 19.33
N GLY A 203 -17.60 -32.57 18.31
CA GLY A 203 -17.93 -32.38 16.90
C GLY A 203 -17.27 -31.16 16.25
N TYR A 204 -16.44 -30.40 16.99
CA TYR A 204 -15.71 -29.28 16.41
C TYR A 204 -14.48 -29.76 15.64
N THR A 205 -14.50 -29.52 14.33
CA THR A 205 -13.42 -29.92 13.42
C THR A 205 -12.83 -28.73 12.66
N ASN A 206 -11.58 -28.88 12.23
CA ASN A 206 -10.94 -27.93 11.32
C ASN A 206 -11.51 -28.06 9.89
N SER A 207 -11.06 -27.20 8.98
CA SER A 207 -11.54 -27.21 7.58
C SER A 207 -11.22 -28.49 6.81
N LYS A 208 -10.39 -29.39 7.36
CA LYS A 208 -10.03 -30.70 6.80
C LYS A 208 -10.73 -31.86 7.54
N GLY A 209 -11.70 -31.57 8.41
CA GLY A 209 -12.41 -32.58 9.20
C GLY A 209 -11.59 -33.23 10.32
N LYS A 210 -10.43 -32.66 10.68
CA LYS A 210 -9.54 -33.19 11.73
C LYS A 210 -9.64 -32.35 13.01
N ALA A 211 -9.11 -32.89 14.10
CA ALA A 211 -8.93 -32.14 15.36
C ALA A 211 -8.08 -30.87 15.15
N TYR A 212 -8.28 -29.87 16.00
CA TYR A 212 -7.51 -28.62 15.95
C TYR A 212 -6.08 -28.83 16.43
N HIS A 213 -5.11 -28.23 15.75
CA HIS A 213 -3.73 -28.31 16.18
C HIS A 213 -3.51 -27.50 17.48
N ARG A 214 -2.51 -27.86 18.30
CA ARG A 214 -2.21 -27.18 19.57
C ARG A 214 -2.01 -25.67 19.42
N THR A 215 -1.38 -25.24 18.32
CA THR A 215 -1.18 -23.82 17.99
C THR A 215 -2.51 -23.10 17.74
N GLN A 216 -3.48 -23.77 17.10
CA GLN A 216 -4.81 -23.21 16.87
C GLN A 216 -5.56 -23.03 18.19
N ILE A 217 -5.42 -23.95 19.14
CA ILE A 217 -6.01 -23.82 20.48
C ILE A 217 -5.42 -22.61 21.22
N THR A 218 -4.09 -22.41 21.15
CA THR A 218 -3.46 -21.21 21.71
C THR A 218 -4.01 -19.93 21.09
N ASP A 219 -4.18 -19.90 19.77
CA ASP A 219 -4.74 -18.74 19.06
C ASP A 219 -6.21 -18.50 19.40
N PHE A 220 -7.00 -19.55 19.61
CA PHE A 220 -8.40 -19.46 20.05
C PHE A 220 -8.50 -18.89 21.47
N PHE A 221 -7.63 -19.34 22.38
CA PHE A 221 -7.56 -18.77 23.72
C PHE A 221 -7.09 -17.32 23.71
N ARG A 222 -6.12 -16.95 22.86
CA ARG A 222 -5.73 -15.55 22.70
C ARG A 222 -6.88 -14.68 22.18
N GLN A 223 -7.71 -15.22 21.28
CA GLN A 223 -8.92 -14.55 20.80
C GLN A 223 -10.00 -14.43 21.89
N SER A 224 -10.13 -15.42 22.77
CA SER A 224 -11.15 -15.39 23.85
C SER A 224 -10.90 -14.29 24.89
N LYS A 225 -9.65 -13.83 25.05
CA LYS A 225 -9.32 -12.65 25.86
C LYS A 225 -9.89 -11.34 25.30
N LYS A 226 -10.37 -11.34 24.06
CA LYS A 226 -11.06 -10.18 23.44
C LYS A 226 -12.59 -10.24 23.57
N LEU A 227 -13.13 -11.23 24.27
CA LEU A 227 -14.56 -11.35 24.59
C LEU A 227 -14.94 -10.65 25.91
N GLU A 228 -13.97 -10.02 26.59
CA GLU A 228 -14.19 -9.12 27.74
C GLU A 228 -14.55 -7.72 27.25
#